data_AF-A0A9X2S3X9-F1
#
_entry.id   AF-A0A9X2S3X9-F1
#
_cell.length_a   1.000
_cell.length_b   1.000
_cell.length_c   1.000
_cell.angle_alpha   90.00
_cell.angle_beta   90.00
_cell.angle_gamma   90.00
#
_symmetry.space_group_name_H-M   'P 1'
#
loop_
_entity.id
_entity.type
_entity.pdbx_description
1 polymer ?
#
loop_
_entity_poly.entity_id
_entity_poly.type
_entity_poly.pdbx_seq_one_letter_code
_entity_poly.pdbx_strand_id
1 'polypeptide(L)' 'MNISINSMEDLFKYSYLLPHVVLVDIDKRIGDWLVSGGNIEDGYIKQQFRYAEKVIKEVQKCIKKR' A
#
# COMPACT_ATOMS: atom_id res chain seq x y z
N MET A 1 -9.22 -4.12 -13.04
CA MET A 1 -9.07 -4.96 -11.85
C MET A 1 -9.62 -4.19 -10.68
N ASN A 2 -10.48 -4.81 -9.89
CA ASN A 2 -10.94 -4.24 -8.63
C ASN A 2 -9.96 -4.71 -7.55
N ILE A 3 -8.99 -3.87 -7.21
CA ILE A 3 -8.00 -4.16 -6.16
C ILE A 3 -8.51 -3.50 -4.90
N SER A 4 -8.58 -4.28 -3.82
CA SER A 4 -8.82 -3.76 -2.47
C SER A 4 -7.76 -4.35 -1.53
N ILE A 5 -7.17 -3.50 -0.70
CA ILE A 5 -6.12 -3.79 0.26
C ILE A 5 -6.69 -3.40 1.62
N ASN A 6 -6.99 -4.41 2.46
CA ASN A 6 -7.53 -4.18 3.80
C ASN A 6 -6.65 -4.79 4.90
N SER A 7 -5.65 -5.58 4.52
CA SER A 7 -4.71 -6.20 5.44
C SER A 7 -3.27 -6.18 4.90
N MET A 8 -2.32 -6.58 5.75
CA MET A 8 -0.93 -6.76 5.34
C MET A 8 -0.79 -7.85 4.29
N GLU A 9 -1.55 -8.94 4.39
CA GLU A 9 -1.54 -10.01 3.38
C GLU A 9 -1.98 -9.50 2.02
N ASP A 10 -3.00 -8.65 1.96
CA ASP A 10 -3.41 -8.02 0.70
C ASP A 10 -2.29 -7.13 0.16
N LEU A 11 -1.64 -6.34 1.01
CA LEU A 11 -0.54 -5.47 0.61
C LEU A 11 0.61 -6.28 0.01
N PHE A 12 1.01 -7.38 0.66
CA PHE A 12 2.04 -8.29 0.14
C PHE A 12 1.62 -8.94 -1.17
N LYS A 13 0.37 -9.42 -1.25
CA LYS A 13 -0.19 -10.03 -2.47
C LYS A 13 -0.10 -9.10 -3.67
N TYR A 14 -0.32 -7.79 -3.51
CA TYR A 14 -0.31 -6.82 -4.60
C TYR A 14 0.99 -5.99 -4.68
N SER A 15 1.98 -6.26 -3.84
CA SER A 15 3.23 -5.50 -3.75
C SER A 15 3.98 -5.40 -5.09
N TYR A 16 3.92 -6.44 -5.92
CA TYR A 16 4.55 -6.48 -7.25
C TYR A 16 3.97 -5.46 -8.25
N LEU A 17 2.80 -4.88 -7.96
CA LEU A 17 2.17 -3.83 -8.77
C LEU A 17 2.60 -2.42 -8.36
N LEU A 18 3.30 -2.27 -7.23
CA LEU A 18 3.77 -1.00 -6.72
C LEU A 18 5.18 -0.69 -7.24
N PRO A 19 5.48 0.57 -7.59
CA PRO A 19 6.86 1.00 -7.74
C PRO A 19 7.67 0.72 -6.47
N HIS A 20 8.89 0.23 -6.60
CA HIS A 20 9.73 -0.17 -5.46
C HIS A 20 9.86 0.93 -4.40
N VAL A 21 10.06 2.19 -4.83
CA VAL A 21 10.16 3.34 -3.92
C VAL A 21 8.89 3.58 -3.09
N VAL A 22 7.72 3.29 -3.65
CA VAL A 22 6.44 3.43 -2.94
C VAL A 22 6.26 2.30 -1.94
N LEU A 23 6.60 1.07 -2.33
CA LEU A 23 6.52 -0.08 -1.43
C LEU A 23 7.41 0.11 -0.18
N VAL A 24 8.65 0.59 -0.39
CA VAL A 24 9.60 0.87 0.71
C VAL A 24 9.11 2.01 1.61
N ASP A 25 8.51 3.07 1.07
CA ASP A 25 7.94 4.16 1.88
C ASP A 25 6.79 3.65 2.76
N ILE A 26 5.88 2.85 2.20
CA ILE A 26 4.77 2.25 2.94
C ILE A 26 5.28 1.33 4.06
N ASP A 27 6.24 0.45 3.74
CA ASP A 27 6.84 -0.48 4.69
C ASP A 27 7.48 0.27 5.88
N LYS A 28 8.25 1.33 5.60
CA LYS A 28 8.84 2.18 6.64
C LYS A 28 7.80 2.87 7.50
N ARG A 29 6.76 3.46 6.89
CA ARG A 29 5.68 4.13 7.64
C ARG A 29 4.94 3.18 8.58
N ILE A 30 4.66 1.97 8.11
CA ILE A 30 4.04 0.93 8.93
C ILE A 30 4.99 0.52 10.06
N GLY A 31 6.26 0.27 9.75
CA GLY A 31 7.29 -0.07 10.74
C GLY A 31 7.43 1.01 11.83
N ASP A 32 7.59 2.27 11.44
CA ASP A 32 7.72 3.42 12.33
C ASP A 32 6.49 3.55 13.25
N TRP A 33 5.29 3.35 12.70
CA TRP A 33 4.05 3.39 13.47
C TRP A 33 4.01 2.28 14.53
N LEU A 34 4.32 1.05 14.16
CA LEU A 34 4.33 -0.09 15.08
C LEU A 34 5.39 0.08 16.17
N VAL A 35 6.60 0.55 15.83
CA VAL A 35 7.67 0.84 16.79
C VAL A 35 7.27 1.96 17.76
N SER A 36 6.45 2.92 17.32
CA SER A 36 5.92 3.98 18.19
C SER A 36 4.81 3.53 19.15
N GLY A 37 4.43 2.24 19.12
CA GLY A 37 3.36 1.67 19.95
C GLY A 37 1.98 1.63 19.27
N GLY A 38 1.93 1.93 17.97
CA GLY A 38 0.71 1.81 17.16
C GLY A 38 0.32 0.35 16.88
N ASN A 39 -0.94 0.16 16.46
CA ASN A 39 -1.51 -1.15 16.13
C ASN A 39 -1.74 -1.29 14.62
N ILE A 40 -1.71 -2.53 14.12
CA ILE A 40 -1.98 -2.83 12.70
C ILE A 40 -3.40 -2.46 12.27
N GLU A 41 -4.35 -2.46 13.20
CA GLU A 41 -5.75 -2.13 12.95
C GLU A 41 -6.04 -0.62 12.94
N ASP A 42 -5.02 0.19 13.24
CA ASP A 42 -5.17 1.63 13.34
C ASP A 42 -5.58 2.25 12.00
N GLY A 43 -6.34 3.33 12.11
CA GLY A 43 -6.76 4.12 10.95
C GLY A 43 -5.57 4.63 10.12
N TYR A 44 -4.40 4.80 10.72
CA TYR A 44 -3.16 5.16 10.02
C TYR A 44 -2.70 4.06 9.04
N ILE A 45 -2.72 2.80 9.46
CA ILE A 45 -2.34 1.67 8.61
C ILE A 45 -3.33 1.50 7.46
N LYS A 46 -4.63 1.62 7.75
CA LYS A 46 -5.69 1.61 6.72
C LYS A 46 -5.52 2.74 5.70
N GLN A 47 -4.93 3.87 6.08
CA GLN A 47 -4.57 4.94 5.13
C GLN A 47 -3.43 4.51 4.19
N GLN A 48 -2.42 3.79 4.70
CA GLN A 48 -1.33 3.28 3.85
C GLN A 48 -1.84 2.28 2.80
N PHE A 49 -2.80 1.43 3.17
CA PHE A 49 -3.43 0.49 2.24
C PHE A 49 -4.19 1.21 1.11
N ARG A 50 -5.02 2.21 1.45
CA ARG A 50 -5.72 3.04 0.44
C ARG A 50 -4.76 3.80 -0.47
N TYR A 51 -3.62 4.24 0.07
CA TYR A 51 -2.58 4.86 -0.72
C TYR A 51 -1.99 3.89 -1.74
N ALA A 52 -1.65 2.66 -1.33
CA ALA A 52 -1.19 1.60 -2.24
C ALA A 52 -2.19 1.33 -3.37
N GLU A 53 -3.48 1.15 -3.05
CA GLU A 53 -4.55 0.95 -4.04
C GLU A 53 -4.58 2.08 -5.08
N LYS A 54 -4.50 3.34 -4.62
CA LYS A 54 -4.52 4.51 -5.49
C LYS A 54 -3.31 4.54 -6.42
N VAL A 55 -2.11 4.25 -5.91
CA VAL A 55 -0.89 4.21 -6.73
C VAL A 55 -1.00 3.12 -7.80
N ILE A 56 -1.42 1.91 -7.44
CA ILE A 56 -1.60 0.82 -8.40
C ILE A 56 -2.58 1.23 -9.51
N LYS A 57 -3.69 1.86 -9.15
CA LYS A 57 -4.70 2.34 -10.12
C LYS A 57 -4.10 3.36 -11.09
N GLU A 58 -3.29 4.30 -10.61
CA GLU A 58 -2.64 5.30 -11.48
C GLU A 58 -1.56 4.67 -12.37
N VAL A 59 -0.73 3.77 -11.85
CA VAL A 59 0.26 3.03 -12.65
C VAL A 59 -0.42 2.24 -13.77
N GLN A 60 -1.51 1.52 -13.47
CA GLN A 60 -2.27 0.77 -14.46
C GLN A 60 -2.92 1.67 -15.52
N LYS A 61 -3.43 2.84 -15.14
CA LYS A 61 -3.95 3.83 -16.11
C LYS A 61 -2.86 4.29 -17.07
N CYS A 62 -1.64 4.51 -16.58
CA CYS A 62 -0.51 4.90 -17.43
C CYS A 62 -0.11 3.78 -18.39
N ILE A 63 -0.10 2.51 -17.94
CA ILE A 63 0.22 1.36 -18.80
C ILE A 63 -0.84 1.18 -19.90
N LYS A 64 -2.12 1.29 -19.57
CA LYS A 64 -3.23 1.10 -20.54
C LYS A 64 -3.40 2.23 -21.57
N LYS A 65 -2.77 3.38 -21.34
CA LYS A 65 -2.78 4.51 -22.28
C LYS A 65 -1.69 4.41 -23.35
N ARG A 66 -0.78 3.43 -23.24
CA ARG A 66 0.19 3.05 -24.27
C ARG A 66 -0.35 1.87 -25.06
#